data_AF-A0A0F9NV78-F1
#
_entry.id   AF-A0A0F9NV78-F1
#
_cell.length_a   1.000
_cell.length_b   1.000
_cell.length_c   1.000
_cell.angle_alpha   90.00
_cell.angle_beta   90.00
_cell.angle_gamma   90.00
#
_symmetry.space_group_name_H-M   'P 1'
#
loop_
_entity.id
_entity.type
_entity.pdbx_description
1 polymer ?
#
loop_
_entity_poly.entity_id
_entity_poly.type
_entity_poly.pdbx_seq_one_letter_code
_entity_poly.pdbx_strand_id
1 'polypeptide(L)'
;RFVWQRVERNQRFIEAMLLPVLDDFWAHVQRREPPPVDGTEATSAALKRLYGKDSGETVDLPDVALEWDEDLQGAKAAIKAAKAMKKEAENHIKAAIGSATFGVLPNGSRYSWKASKRNDPPREAKTISIRTLRRLEK
;
A
#
# COMPACT_ATOMS: atom_id res chain seq x y z
N ARG A 1 -15.51 -13.81 30.20
CA ARG A 1 -14.51 -14.87 30.46
C ARG A 1 -13.15 -14.21 30.46
N PHE A 2 -12.47 -14.16 31.60
CA PHE A 2 -11.15 -13.55 31.74
C PHE A 2 -10.07 -14.58 31.36
N VAL A 3 -9.06 -14.16 30.59
CA VAL A 3 -7.92 -14.99 30.16
C VAL A 3 -6.64 -14.22 30.50
N TRP A 4 -5.71 -14.87 31.18
CA TRP A 4 -4.39 -14.32 31.48
C TRP A 4 -3.32 -15.27 30.96
N GLN A 5 -2.21 -14.72 30.49
CA GLN A 5 -1.03 -15.47 30.08
C GLN A 5 0.21 -14.73 30.57
N ARG A 6 1.14 -15.48 31.16
CA ARG A 6 2.45 -14.97 31.56
C ARG A 6 3.40 -15.05 30.35
N VAL A 7 4.02 -13.92 30.02
CA VAL A 7 5.02 -13.82 28.95
C VAL A 7 6.39 -13.68 29.60
N GLU A 8 7.21 -14.72 29.47
CA GLU A 8 8.58 -14.71 30.00
C GLU A 8 9.50 -13.83 29.15
N ARG A 9 10.49 -13.23 29.80
CA ARG A 9 11.49 -12.39 29.12
C ARG A 9 12.32 -13.25 28.17
N ASN A 10 12.26 -12.94 26.87
CA ASN A 10 13.08 -13.60 25.87
C ASN A 10 14.35 -12.77 25.60
N GLN A 11 15.43 -13.08 26.31
CA GLN A 11 16.68 -12.33 26.21
C GLN A 11 17.25 -12.33 24.78
N ARG A 12 17.21 -13.47 24.09
CA ARG A 12 17.69 -13.60 22.71
C ARG A 12 16.90 -12.71 21.74
N PHE A 13 15.57 -12.67 21.87
CA PHE A 13 14.74 -11.81 21.03
C PHE A 13 15.06 -10.32 21.27
N ILE A 14 15.22 -9.94 22.54
CA ILE A 14 15.55 -8.56 22.91
C ILE A 14 16.90 -8.15 22.27
N GLU A 15 17.93 -8.96 22.49
CA GLU A 15 19.29 -8.65 22.00
C GLU A 15 19.40 -8.71 20.48
N ALA A 16 18.81 -9.72 19.84
CA ALA A 16 19.01 -9.95 18.41
C ALA A 16 18.05 -9.15 17.51
N MET A 17 16.86 -8.81 18.00
CA MET A 17 15.82 -8.18 17.17
C MET A 17 15.44 -6.77 17.63
N LEU A 18 15.39 -6.50 18.94
CA LEU A 18 14.91 -5.21 19.44
C LEU A 18 16.03 -4.19 19.60
N LEU A 19 17.12 -4.54 20.30
CA LEU A 19 18.19 -3.59 20.59
C LEU A 19 18.78 -2.94 19.33
N PRO A 20 19.11 -3.67 18.24
CA PRO A 20 19.67 -3.04 17.05
C PRO A 20 18.73 -1.99 16.43
N VAL A 21 17.42 -2.26 16.41
CA VAL A 21 16.41 -1.35 15.86
C VAL A 21 16.20 -0.15 16.78
N LEU A 22 16.17 -0.38 18.09
CA LEU A 22 15.99 0.69 19.09
C LEU A 22 17.20 1.61 19.17
N ASP A 23 18.41 1.07 19.06
CA ASP A 23 19.65 1.83 19.08
C ASP A 23 19.75 2.72 17.83
N ASP A 24 19.44 2.19 16.65
CA ASP A 24 19.40 2.97 15.41
C ASP A 24 18.35 4.09 15.47
N PHE A 25 17.13 3.75 15.92
CA PHE A 25 16.07 4.73 16.16
C PHE A 25 16.53 5.83 17.13
N TRP A 26 17.12 5.46 18.26
CA TRP A 26 17.54 6.43 19.27
C TRP A 26 18.69 7.30 18.78
N ALA A 27 19.61 6.75 17.98
CA ALA A 27 20.68 7.52 17.36
C ALA A 27 20.13 8.59 16.40
N HIS A 28 19.12 8.27 15.60
CA HIS A 28 18.39 9.25 14.78
C HIS A 28 17.73 10.35 15.61
N VAL A 29 17.06 9.98 16.71
CA VAL A 29 16.45 10.95 17.64
C VAL A 29 17.50 11.89 18.23
N GLN A 30 18.64 11.36 18.69
CA GLN A 30 19.71 12.16 19.28
C GLN A 30 20.33 13.13 18.27
N ARG A 31 20.53 12.71 17.02
CA ARG A 31 21.04 13.57 15.94
C ARG A 31 20.00 14.54 15.38
N ARG A 32 18.72 14.39 15.76
CA ARG A 32 17.57 15.11 15.17
C ARG A 32 17.51 14.96 13.65
N GLU A 33 17.90 13.78 13.17
CA GLU A 33 17.96 13.45 11.77
C GLU A 33 16.84 12.45 11.47
N PRO A 34 15.92 12.76 10.53
CA PRO A 34 14.90 11.80 10.15
C PRO A 34 15.55 10.52 9.60
N PRO A 35 14.95 9.34 9.82
CA PRO A 35 15.42 8.12 9.18
C PRO A 35 15.32 8.25 7.65
N PRO A 36 16.09 7.46 6.89
CA PRO A 36 15.99 7.42 5.43
C PRO A 36 14.57 7.12 4.95
N VAL A 37 14.18 7.70 3.81
CA VAL A 37 12.89 7.41 3.17
C VAL A 37 12.92 5.98 2.65
N ASP A 38 11.92 5.20 3.03
CA ASP A 38 11.73 3.82 2.58
C ASP A 38 10.32 3.59 2.00
N GLY A 39 10.07 2.36 1.54
CA GLY A 39 8.78 1.94 0.97
C GLY A 39 7.71 1.56 2.01
N THR A 40 7.90 1.85 3.30
CA THR A 40 6.95 1.45 4.34
C THR A 40 5.75 2.39 4.44
N GLU A 41 4.63 1.86 4.96
CA GLU A 41 3.44 2.66 5.28
C GLU A 41 3.73 3.72 6.35
N ALA A 42 4.69 3.47 7.24
CA ALA A 42 5.09 4.41 8.28
C ALA A 42 5.72 5.67 7.66
N THR A 43 6.64 5.51 6.69
CA THR A 43 7.23 6.61 5.93
C THR A 43 6.18 7.40 5.16
N SER A 44 5.28 6.71 4.46
CA SER A 44 4.16 7.35 3.75
C SER A 44 3.27 8.18 4.67
N ALA A 45 2.95 7.67 5.86
CA ALA A 45 2.15 8.37 6.86
C ALA A 45 2.89 9.57 7.45
N ALA A 46 4.20 9.45 7.71
CA ALA A 46 5.05 10.54 8.19
C ALA A 46 5.13 11.68 7.16
N LEU A 47 5.43 11.36 5.90
CA LEU A 47 5.47 12.35 4.81
C LEU A 47 4.13 13.06 4.63
N LYS A 48 3.01 12.35 4.73
CA LYS A 48 1.67 12.96 4.67
C LYS A 48 1.38 13.90 5.84
N ARG A 49 1.89 13.59 7.05
CA ARG A 49 1.75 14.47 8.23
C ARG A 49 2.63 15.70 8.14
N LEU A 50 3.88 15.53 7.70
CA LEU A 50 4.86 16.62 7.57
C LEU A 50 4.53 17.56 6.41
N TYR A 51 4.16 17.00 5.25
CA TYR A 51 4.02 17.73 3.99
C TYR A 51 2.60 17.65 3.40
N GLY A 52 1.57 17.49 4.24
CA GLY A 52 0.18 17.33 3.80
C GLY A 52 -0.46 18.59 3.18
N LYS A 53 0.13 19.77 3.37
CA LYS A 53 -0.26 21.03 2.75
C LYS A 53 0.85 21.48 1.80
N ASP A 54 0.50 22.10 0.67
CA ASP A 54 1.45 22.70 -0.26
C ASP A 54 1.62 24.21 0.01
N SER A 55 2.75 24.76 -0.42
CA SER A 55 3.02 26.21 -0.43
C SER A 55 2.71 26.85 -1.78
N GLY A 56 2.52 26.04 -2.83
CA GLY A 56 2.41 26.50 -4.23
C GLY A 56 3.75 26.81 -4.90
N GLU A 57 4.87 26.70 -4.17
CA GLU A 57 6.20 26.92 -4.72
C GLU A 57 6.65 25.76 -5.61
N THR A 58 7.50 26.09 -6.59
CA THR A 58 8.18 25.10 -7.43
C THR A 58 9.64 25.01 -7.01
N VAL A 59 10.15 23.80 -6.87
CA VAL A 59 11.55 23.52 -6.55
C VAL A 59 12.15 22.62 -7.62
N ASP A 60 13.44 22.80 -7.89
CA ASP A 60 14.18 21.88 -8.75
C ASP A 60 14.48 20.59 -7.97
N LEU A 61 14.17 19.46 -8.58
CA LEU A 61 14.48 18.15 -8.01
C LEU A 61 15.96 17.80 -8.27
N PRO A 62 16.60 17.01 -7.40
CA PRO A 62 17.97 16.55 -7.63
C PRO A 62 18.05 15.59 -8.83
N ASP A 63 19.22 15.46 -9.45
CA ASP A 63 19.41 14.63 -10.65
C ASP A 63 19.00 13.16 -10.45
N VAL A 64 19.23 12.60 -9.26
CA VAL A 64 18.81 11.24 -8.88
C VAL A 64 17.28 11.04 -8.96
N ALA A 65 16.50 12.12 -8.95
CA ALA A 65 15.04 12.03 -9.12
C ALA A 65 14.62 11.54 -10.52
N LEU A 66 15.52 11.60 -11.51
CA LEU A 66 15.29 10.98 -12.82
C LEU A 66 15.20 9.45 -12.69
N GLU A 67 16.12 8.83 -11.95
CA GLU A 67 16.09 7.38 -11.69
C GLU A 67 14.81 6.98 -10.95
N TRP A 68 14.40 7.77 -9.94
CA TRP A 68 13.15 7.54 -9.21
C TRP A 68 11.90 7.67 -10.10
N ASP A 69 11.88 8.61 -11.05
CA ASP A 69 10.77 8.71 -12.01
C ASP A 69 10.72 7.48 -12.91
N GLU A 70 11.86 7.05 -13.45
CA GLU A 70 11.96 5.86 -14.32
C GLU A 70 11.44 4.61 -13.61
N ASP A 71 11.89 4.35 -12.37
CA ASP A 71 11.41 3.26 -11.54
C ASP A 71 9.90 3.35 -11.30
N LEU A 72 9.40 4.54 -10.95
CA LEU A 72 7.98 4.77 -10.70
C LEU A 72 7.13 4.53 -11.96
N GLN A 73 7.59 4.95 -13.13
CA GLN A 73 6.88 4.71 -14.39
C GLN A 73 6.91 3.23 -14.77
N GLY A 74 8.06 2.57 -14.62
CA GLY A 74 8.19 1.12 -14.84
C GLY A 74 7.22 0.32 -13.98
N ALA A 75 7.17 0.62 -12.67
CA ALA A 75 6.24 -0.01 -11.74
C ALA A 75 4.77 0.23 -12.12
N LYS A 76 4.41 1.46 -12.52
CA LYS A 76 3.05 1.79 -12.99
C LYS A 76 2.67 0.99 -14.24
N ALA A 77 3.59 0.87 -15.20
CA ALA A 77 3.37 0.09 -16.42
C ALA A 77 3.17 -1.39 -16.11
N ALA A 78 4.01 -1.96 -15.24
CA ALA A 78 3.89 -3.35 -14.78
C ALA A 78 2.55 -3.61 -14.07
N ILE A 79 2.14 -2.72 -13.16
CA ILE A 79 0.84 -2.81 -12.47
C ILE A 79 -0.32 -2.74 -13.48
N LYS A 80 -0.24 -1.86 -14.48
CA LYS A 80 -1.26 -1.73 -15.52
C LYS A 80 -1.37 -2.99 -16.35
N ALA A 81 -0.24 -3.56 -16.78
CA ALA A 81 -0.19 -4.81 -17.53
C ALA A 81 -0.78 -5.97 -16.72
N ALA A 82 -0.32 -6.15 -15.47
CA ALA A 82 -0.83 -7.20 -14.59
C ALA A 82 -2.35 -7.08 -14.33
N LYS A 83 -2.86 -5.85 -14.15
CA LYS A 83 -4.30 -5.59 -14.02
C LYS A 83 -5.07 -5.94 -15.28
N ALA A 84 -4.52 -5.65 -16.46
CA ALA A 84 -5.15 -6.00 -17.74
C ALA A 84 -5.23 -7.53 -17.89
N MET A 85 -4.11 -8.24 -17.69
CA MET A 85 -4.06 -9.71 -17.75
C MET A 85 -5.02 -10.36 -16.74
N LYS A 86 -5.05 -9.85 -15.50
CA LYS A 86 -6.00 -10.32 -14.48
C LYS A 86 -7.45 -10.14 -14.96
N LYS A 87 -7.80 -8.97 -15.49
CA LYS A 87 -9.16 -8.66 -15.96
C LYS A 87 -9.57 -9.56 -17.11
N GLU A 88 -8.67 -9.81 -18.05
CA GLU A 88 -8.89 -10.73 -19.17
C GLU A 88 -9.16 -12.16 -18.68
N ALA A 89 -8.30 -12.70 -17.80
CA ALA A 89 -8.49 -14.02 -17.22
C ALA A 89 -9.81 -14.12 -16.42
N GLU A 90 -10.15 -13.11 -15.61
CA GLU A 90 -11.43 -13.07 -14.91
C GLU A 90 -12.62 -13.08 -15.88
N ASN A 91 -12.52 -12.37 -17.01
CA ASN A 91 -13.58 -12.34 -18.01
C ASN A 91 -13.73 -13.69 -18.71
N HIS A 92 -12.64 -14.39 -19.02
CA HIS A 92 -12.70 -15.76 -19.54
C HIS A 92 -13.42 -16.71 -18.56
N ILE A 93 -13.10 -16.62 -17.27
CA ILE A 93 -13.75 -17.43 -16.23
C ILE A 93 -15.25 -17.08 -16.14
N LYS A 94 -15.62 -15.80 -16.11
CA LYS A 94 -17.03 -15.37 -16.08
C LYS A 94 -17.79 -15.83 -17.32
N ALA A 95 -17.18 -15.74 -18.50
CA ALA A 95 -17.77 -16.22 -19.74
C ALA A 95 -17.98 -17.75 -19.72
N ALA A 96 -17.03 -18.51 -19.17
CA ALA A 96 -17.17 -19.96 -19.01
C ALA A 96 -18.24 -20.36 -17.97
N ILE A 97 -18.42 -19.56 -16.90
CA ILE A 97 -19.49 -19.76 -15.92
C ILE A 97 -20.86 -19.42 -16.53
N GLY A 98 -20.96 -18.37 -17.35
CA GLY A 98 -22.22 -17.94 -17.94
C GLY A 98 -23.26 -17.58 -16.88
N SER A 99 -24.51 -18.04 -17.06
CA SER A 99 -25.58 -17.79 -16.07
C SER A 99 -25.48 -18.64 -14.81
N ALA A 100 -24.52 -19.55 -14.72
CA ALA A 100 -24.36 -20.40 -13.55
C ALA A 100 -23.82 -19.62 -12.34
N THR A 101 -24.03 -20.16 -11.14
CA THR A 101 -23.54 -19.55 -9.91
C THR A 101 -22.08 -19.90 -9.60
N PHE A 102 -21.64 -21.07 -10.05
CA PHE A 102 -20.33 -21.63 -9.74
C PHE A 102 -19.67 -22.23 -10.98
N GLY A 103 -18.34 -22.16 -11.04
CA GLY A 103 -17.52 -22.90 -12.00
C GLY A 103 -16.50 -23.76 -11.26
N VAL A 104 -16.32 -25.01 -11.71
CA VAL A 104 -15.35 -25.96 -11.12
C VAL A 104 -14.21 -26.16 -12.11
N LEU A 105 -12.98 -25.98 -11.65
CA LEU A 105 -11.77 -26.25 -12.43
C LEU A 105 -11.44 -27.75 -12.41
N PRO A 106 -10.68 -28.26 -13.41
CA PRO A 106 -10.27 -29.67 -13.45
C PRO A 106 -9.48 -30.15 -12.23
N ASN A 107 -8.78 -29.24 -11.53
CA ASN A 107 -8.03 -29.54 -10.31
C ASN A 107 -8.88 -29.52 -9.02
N GLY A 108 -10.20 -29.38 -9.13
CA GLY A 108 -11.14 -29.34 -7.99
C GLY A 108 -11.35 -27.96 -7.36
N SER A 109 -10.59 -26.94 -7.77
CA SER A 109 -10.81 -25.56 -7.31
C SER A 109 -12.11 -24.98 -7.88
N ARG A 110 -12.73 -24.03 -7.18
CA ARG A 110 -14.04 -23.48 -7.56
C ARG A 110 -14.08 -21.95 -7.54
N TYR A 111 -14.80 -21.38 -8.50
CA TYR A 111 -15.16 -19.97 -8.55
C TYR A 111 -16.66 -19.80 -8.27
N SER A 112 -17.01 -18.69 -7.64
CA SER A 112 -18.41 -18.26 -7.42
C SER A 112 -18.62 -16.92 -8.10
N TRP A 113 -19.67 -16.83 -8.92
CA TRP A 113 -20.10 -15.58 -9.54
C TRP A 113 -21.59 -15.37 -9.25
N LYS A 114 -21.87 -14.58 -8.21
CA LYS A 114 -23.22 -14.33 -7.68
C LYS A 114 -23.60 -12.87 -7.86
N ALA A 115 -24.82 -12.61 -8.30
CA ALA A 115 -25.41 -11.29 -8.19
C ALA A 115 -25.64 -10.94 -6.72
N SER A 116 -25.21 -9.75 -6.28
CA SER A 116 -25.47 -9.23 -4.95
C SER A 116 -26.26 -7.92 -5.04
N LYS A 117 -27.21 -7.74 -4.12
CA LYS A 117 -27.93 -6.47 -3.95
C LYS A 117 -27.24 -5.69 -2.83
N ARG A 118 -26.84 -4.46 -3.11
CA ARG A 118 -26.33 -3.52 -2.11
C ARG A 118 -27.25 -2.31 -2.08
N ASN A 119 -27.95 -2.11 -0.96
CA ASN A 119 -28.61 -0.84 -0.69
C ASN A 119 -27.56 0.14 -0.19
N ASP A 120 -27.32 1.22 -0.92
CA ASP A 120 -26.44 2.29 -0.49
C ASP A 120 -27.28 3.42 0.11
N PRO A 121 -27.21 3.68 1.43
CA PRO A 121 -27.91 4.80 2.01
C PRO A 121 -27.27 6.12 1.54
N PRO A 122 -28.05 7.21 1.46
CA PRO A 122 -27.50 8.54 1.19
C PRO A 122 -26.40 8.88 2.20
N ARG A 123 -25.24 9.33 1.72
CA ARG A 123 -24.15 9.82 2.56
C ARG A 123 -24.00 11.31 2.36
N GLU A 124 -23.87 12.03 3.47
CA GLU A 124 -23.52 13.45 3.43
C GLU A 124 -22.11 13.62 2.85
N ALA A 125 -21.96 14.58 1.94
CA ALA A 125 -20.68 14.88 1.33
C ALA A 125 -19.78 15.58 2.35
N LYS A 126 -18.59 15.03 2.59
CA LYS A 126 -17.54 15.68 3.39
C LYS A 126 -16.40 16.11 2.48
N THR A 127 -16.06 17.40 2.53
CA THR A 127 -14.87 17.92 1.86
C THR A 127 -13.63 17.48 2.64
N ILE A 128 -12.72 16.77 1.97
CA ILE A 128 -11.42 16.36 2.51
C ILE A 128 -10.36 16.88 1.55
N SER A 129 -9.46 17.73 2.05
CA SER A 129 -8.29 18.16 1.27
C SER A 129 -7.20 17.09 1.33
N ILE A 130 -6.68 16.69 0.17
CA ILE A 130 -5.66 15.64 0.03
C ILE A 130 -4.59 16.11 -0.97
N ARG A 131 -3.35 16.27 -0.52
CA ARG A 131 -2.19 16.49 -1.40
C ARG A 131 -1.87 15.19 -2.14
N THR A 132 -1.74 15.27 -3.47
CA THR A 132 -1.54 14.09 -4.33
C THR A 132 -0.30 14.29 -5.20
N LEU A 133 0.60 13.30 -5.20
CA LEU A 133 1.72 13.25 -6.15
C LEU A 133 1.22 12.81 -7.53
N ARG A 134 1.44 13.63 -8.55
CA ARG A 134 1.08 13.32 -9.95
C ARG A 134 2.17 13.82 -10.87
N ARG A 135 2.48 13.04 -11.91
CA ARG A 135 3.27 13.53 -13.04
C ARG A 135 2.37 14.41 -13.89
N LEU A 136 2.86 15.60 -14.23
CA LEU A 136 2.25 16.43 -15.26
C LEU A 136 2.94 16.08 -16.58
N GLU A 137 2.17 15.75 -17.60
CA GLU A 137 2.71 15.63 -18.95
C GLU A 137 3.00 17.04 -19.49
N LYS A 138 3.96 17.13 -20.42
CA LYS A 138 4.17 18.35 -21.20
C LYS A 138 3.12 18.46 -22.29
#